data_AF-A0A6I1MTR7-F1
#
_entry.id   AF-A0A6I1MTR7-F1
#
_cell.length_a   1.000
_cell.length_b   1.000
_cell.length_c   1.000
_cell.angle_alpha   90.00
_cell.angle_beta   90.00
_cell.angle_gamma   90.00
#
_symmetry.space_group_name_H-M   'P 1'
#
loop_
_entity.id
_entity.type
_entity.pdbx_description
1 polymer ?
#
loop_
_entity_poly.entity_id
_entity_poly.type
_entity_poly.pdbx_seq_one_letter_code
_entity_poly.pdbx_strand_id
1 'polypeptide(L)' 'MKLITGKIVAGQVVVDGAPFDEGTVVSVFAHEADEPFELSDEEEAALMLSIQQAERGEVISGAELLASLRGP' A
#
# COMPACT_ATOMS: atom_id res chain seq x y z
N MET A 1 3.54 1.01 13.58
CA MET A 1 3.48 -0.15 12.68
C MET A 1 4.45 0.08 11.54
N LYS A 2 5.22 -0.93 11.14
CA LYS A 2 6.19 -0.84 10.04
C LYS A 2 5.72 -1.77 8.92
N LEU A 3 5.47 -1.22 7.72
CA LEU A 3 5.17 -2.02 6.54
C LEU A 3 6.49 -2.49 5.94
N ILE A 4 6.67 -3.79 5.82
CA ILE A 4 7.85 -4.38 5.17
C ILE A 4 7.38 -5.41 4.16
N THR A 5 7.89 -5.32 2.95
CA THR A 5 7.60 -6.27 1.87
C THR A 5 8.63 -7.39 1.90
N GLY A 6 8.14 -8.63 1.94
CA GLY A 6 8.94 -9.84 1.83
C GLY A 6 8.41 -10.74 0.72
N LYS A 7 9.16 -11.80 0.42
CA LYS A 7 8.77 -12.85 -0.54
C LYS A 7 8.60 -14.18 0.16
N ILE A 8 7.73 -15.04 -0.35
CA ILE A 8 7.62 -16.41 0.15
C ILE A 8 8.75 -17.27 -0.44
N VAL A 9 9.55 -17.89 0.41
CA VAL A 9 10.55 -18.91 0.04
C VAL A 9 10.32 -20.13 0.92
N ALA A 10 10.09 -21.29 0.30
CA ALA A 10 9.82 -22.55 1.02
C ALA A 10 8.69 -22.44 2.07
N GLY A 11 7.64 -21.68 1.78
CA GLY A 11 6.50 -21.47 2.70
C GLY A 11 6.77 -20.50 3.84
N GLN A 12 7.93 -19.84 3.87
CA GLN A 12 8.29 -18.83 4.87
C GLN A 12 8.33 -17.44 4.25
N VAL A 13 7.88 -16.42 4.99
CA VAL A 13 8.04 -15.02 4.60
C VAL A 13 9.49 -14.61 4.85
N VAL A 14 10.23 -14.33 3.79
CA VAL A 14 11.61 -13.84 3.83
C VAL A 14 11.61 -12.33 3.58
N VAL A 15 12.13 -11.60 4.55
CA VAL A 15 12.24 -10.13 4.53
C VAL A 15 13.71 -9.75 4.46
N ASP A 16 14.11 -9.03 3.41
CA ASP A 16 15.50 -8.60 3.21
C ASP A 16 15.79 -7.31 4.00
N GLY A 17 16.91 -7.27 4.73
CA GLY A 17 17.53 -6.03 5.24
C GLY A 17 16.97 -5.41 6.53
N ALA A 18 15.90 -5.93 7.13
CA ALA A 18 15.38 -5.43 8.41
C ALA A 18 14.94 -6.55 9.35
N PRO A 19 15.78 -6.98 10.31
CA PRO A 19 15.36 -7.99 11.28
C PRO A 19 14.28 -7.41 12.19
N PHE A 20 13.24 -8.21 12.45
CA PHE A 20 12.36 -7.99 13.60
C PHE A 20 13.08 -8.48 14.85
N ASP A 21 12.88 -7.79 15.97
CA ASP A 21 13.41 -8.27 17.25
C ASP A 21 12.73 -9.59 17.64
N GLU A 22 13.46 -10.46 18.32
CA GLU A 22 12.90 -11.73 18.81
C GLU A 22 11.64 -11.49 19.66
N GLY A 23 10.60 -12.29 19.43
CA GLY A 23 9.30 -12.15 20.12
C GLY A 23 8.36 -11.10 19.52
N THR A 24 8.74 -10.43 18.42
CA THR A 24 7.85 -9.49 17.73
C THR A 24 6.64 -10.21 17.12
N VAL A 25 5.44 -9.78 17.49
CA VAL A 25 4.19 -10.22 16.85
C VAL A 25 4.01 -9.46 15.54
N VAL A 26 3.89 -10.18 14.43
CA VAL A 26 3.69 -9.61 13.09
C VAL A 26 2.34 -10.04 12.52
N SER A 27 1.73 -9.15 11.74
CA SER A 27 0.57 -9.47 10.90
C SER A 27 1.04 -9.59 9.46
N VAL A 28 0.75 -10.72 8.81
CA VAL A 28 1.13 -10.98 7.41
C VAL A 28 -0.08 -10.69 6.54
N PHE A 29 0.08 -9.77 5.59
CA PHE A 29 -0.89 -9.50 4.54
C PHE A 29 -0.40 -10.16 3.25
N ALA A 30 -1.10 -11.19 2.80
CA ALA A 30 -0.88 -11.74 1.47
C ALA A 30 -1.65 -10.88 0.46
N HIS A 31 -1.00 -10.50 -0.63
CA HIS A 31 -1.74 -9.93 -1.77
C HIS A 31 -2.48 -11.11 -2.40
N GLU A 32 -3.81 -11.06 -2.39
CA GLU A 32 -4.61 -11.93 -3.25
C GLU A 32 -4.24 -11.61 -4.70
N ALA A 33 -3.98 -12.63 -5.51
CA ALA A 33 -3.53 -12.45 -6.89
C ALA A 33 -4.57 -11.63 -7.65
N ASP A 34 -4.14 -10.55 -8.30
CA ASP A 34 -4.89 -9.62 -9.19
C ASP A 34 -6.37 -9.98 -9.39
N GLU A 35 -7.16 -9.93 -8.31
CA GLU A 35 -8.58 -10.17 -8.43
C GLU A 35 -9.14 -8.88 -9.02
N PRO A 36 -9.75 -8.94 -10.22
CA PRO A 36 -10.29 -7.73 -10.83
C PRO A 36 -11.37 -7.18 -9.88
N PHE A 37 -11.23 -5.91 -9.51
CA PHE A 37 -12.28 -5.19 -8.82
C PHE A 37 -13.20 -4.54 -9.84
N GLU A 38 -14.50 -4.57 -9.58
CA GLU A 38 -15.48 -3.88 -10.40
C GLU A 38 -15.62 -2.43 -9.94
N LEU A 39 -15.72 -1.51 -10.88
CA LEU A 39 -16.04 -0.11 -10.65
C LEU A 39 -17.39 0.19 -11.30
N SER A 40 -18.19 1.00 -10.62
CA SER A 40 -19.30 1.70 -11.28
C SER A 40 -18.76 2.75 -12.26
N ASP A 41 -19.60 3.17 -13.22
CA ASP A 41 -19.26 4.22 -14.18
C ASP A 41 -18.76 5.52 -13.50
N GLU A 42 -19.33 5.86 -12.34
CA GLU A 42 -18.94 7.03 -11.56
C GLU A 42 -17.53 6.85 -10.94
N GLU A 43 -17.26 5.68 -10.37
CA GLU A 43 -15.96 5.37 -9.76
C GLU A 43 -14.85 5.27 -10.83
N GLU A 44 -15.16 4.70 -12.01
CA GLU A 44 -14.21 4.68 -13.14
C GLU A 44 -13.89 6.09 -13.61
N ALA A 45 -14.90 6.96 -13.77
CA ALA A 45 -14.68 8.36 -14.14
C ALA A 45 -13.82 9.10 -13.10
N ALA A 46 -14.07 8.87 -11.81
CA ALA A 46 -13.29 9.46 -10.72
C ALA A 46 -11.83 8.95 -10.71
N LEU A 47 -11.61 7.67 -10.97
CA LEU A 47 -10.27 7.09 -11.09
C LEU A 47 -9.51 7.68 -12.27
N MET A 48 -10.14 7.77 -13.45
CA MET A 48 -9.53 8.34 -14.65
C MET A 48 -9.17 9.82 -14.48
N LEU A 49 -9.99 10.59 -13.75
CA LEU A 49 -9.67 11.95 -13.38
C LEU A 49 -8.44 12.02 -12.45
N SER A 50 -8.38 11.14 -11.46
CA SER A 50 -7.27 11.07 -10.49
C SER A 50 -5.94 10.71 -11.16
N ILE A 51 -5.97 9.81 -12.17
CA ILE A 51 -4.79 9.48 -12.98
C ILE A 51 -4.28 10.72 -13.72
N GLN A 52 -5.17 11.48 -14.38
CA GLN A 52 -4.79 12.70 -15.08
C GLN A 52 -4.21 13.78 -14.15
N GLN A 53 -4.76 13.90 -12.93
CA GLN A 53 -4.21 14.80 -11.91
C GLN A 53 -2.78 14.40 -11.53
N ALA A 54 -2.55 13.10 -11.32
CA ALA A 54 -1.22 12.58 -11.00
C ALA A 54 -0.22 12.84 -12.14
N GLU A 55 -0.62 12.65 -13.40
CA GLU A 55 0.19 12.95 -14.58
C GLU A 55 0.55 14.44 -14.71
N ARG A 56 -0.33 15.34 -14.26
CA ARG A 56 -0.09 16.79 -14.19
C ARG A 56 0.77 17.20 -12.98
N GLY A 57 1.12 16.26 -12.11
CA GLY A 57 1.86 16.52 -10.88
C GLY A 57 1.00 17.13 -9.76
N GLU A 58 -0.32 17.04 -9.86
CA GLU A 58 -1.26 17.45 -8.81
C GLU A 58 -1.28 16.39 -7.68
N VAL A 59 -0.13 16.16 -7.05
CA VAL A 59 0.10 15.14 -6.02
C VAL A 59 0.67 15.76 -4.76
N ILE A 60 0.47 15.09 -3.62
CA ILE A 60 1.16 15.38 -2.36
C ILE A 60 2.15 14.26 -2.06
N SER A 61 3.17 14.55 -1.26
CA SER A 61 4.08 13.52 -0.79
C SER A 61 3.38 12.57 0.21
N GLY A 62 3.86 11.33 0.29
CA GLY A 62 3.34 10.37 1.27
C GLY A 62 3.51 10.85 2.72
N ALA A 63 4.56 11.63 3.00
CA ALA A 63 4.77 12.22 4.32
C ALA A 63 3.70 13.28 4.66
N GLU A 64 3.34 14.13 3.70
CA GLU A 64 2.27 15.13 3.84
C GLU A 64 0.90 14.46 4.03
N LEU A 65 0.60 13.41 3.25
CA LEU A 65 -0.62 12.62 3.44
C LEU A 65 -0.67 12.00 4.85
N LEU A 66 0.41 11.36 5.30
CA LEU A 66 0.44 10.77 6.64
C LEU A 66 0.32 11.81 7.75
N ALA A 67 0.78 13.05 7.52
CA ALA A 67 0.61 14.14 8.46
C ALA A 67 -0.85 14.62 8.51
N SER A 68 -1.53 14.73 7.37
CA SER A 68 -2.93 15.18 7.32
C SER A 68 -3.91 14.18 7.97
N LEU A 69 -3.59 12.88 7.90
CA LEU A 69 -4.39 11.81 8.50
C LEU A 69 -4.26 11.71 10.03
N ARG A 70 -3.29 12.40 10.67
CA ARG A 70 -3.09 12.33 12.12
C ARG A 70 -4.13 13.11 12.94
N GLY A 71 -5.06 13.82 12.28
CA GLY A 71 -6.03 14.69 12.95
C GLY A 71 -5.36 15.89 13.65
N PRO A 72 -6.15 16.86 14.15
CA PRO A 72 -5.66 17.88 15.07
C PRO A 72 -5.29 17.29 16.44
#